data_AF-A0A243WAH2-F1
#
_entry.id   AF-A0A243WAH2-F1
#
_cell.length_a   1.000
_cell.length_b   1.000
_cell.length_c   1.000
_cell.angle_alpha   90.00
_cell.angle_beta   90.00
_cell.angle_gamma   90.00
#
_symmetry.space_group_name_H-M   'P 1'
#
loop_
_entity.id
_entity.type
_entity.pdbx_description
1 polymer ?
#
loop_
_entity_poly.entity_id
_entity_poly.type
_entity_poly.pdbx_seq_one_letter_code
_entity_poly.pdbx_strand_id
1 'polypeptide(L)'
;MTDAGLPSSSSVLEQFAQRIATRDETPPILVTPEAIQERLGAALGARLGTKDPRRRRTLARIAYALMAERWQTNVQLGAAAGLTAQAAQRVADALVREGLLEVYRDKNTRVQCLSRAGEDWLLPHAQGTAV
;
A
#
# COMPACT_ATOMS: atom_id res chain seq x y z
N MET A 1 19.53 -33.36 -26.36
CA MET A 1 20.64 -32.93 -25.48
C MET A 1 20.90 -31.48 -25.79
N THR A 2 20.47 -30.58 -24.90
CA THR A 2 20.51 -29.13 -25.11
C THR A 2 21.87 -28.62 -24.66
N ASP A 3 22.66 -28.13 -25.59
CA ASP A 3 23.92 -27.43 -25.35
C ASP A 3 23.59 -26.06 -24.73
N ALA A 4 23.63 -25.99 -23.40
CA ALA A 4 23.53 -24.73 -22.68
C ALA A 4 24.91 -24.05 -22.77
N GLY A 5 25.12 -23.33 -23.87
CA GLY A 5 26.32 -22.54 -24.11
C GLY A 5 26.63 -21.66 -22.90
N LEU A 6 27.80 -21.92 -22.30
CA LEU A 6 28.34 -21.07 -21.24
C LEU A 6 28.41 -19.63 -21.75
N PRO A 7 27.88 -18.63 -21.01
CA PRO A 7 28.01 -17.23 -21.38
C PRO A 7 29.49 -16.91 -21.55
N SER A 8 29.89 -16.42 -22.72
CA SER A 8 31.26 -16.00 -22.98
C SER A 8 31.67 -14.94 -21.94
N SER A 9 32.93 -14.93 -21.53
CA SER A 9 33.45 -14.02 -20.51
C SER A 9 33.18 -12.54 -20.81
N SER A 10 33.09 -12.16 -22.09
CA SER A 10 32.66 -10.82 -22.52
C SER A 10 31.23 -10.50 -22.09
N SER A 11 30.30 -11.46 -22.20
CA SER A 11 28.89 -11.26 -21.80
C SER A 11 28.72 -11.11 -20.28
N VAL A 12 29.60 -11.72 -19.48
CA VAL A 12 29.58 -11.59 -18.01
C VAL A 12 30.13 -10.22 -17.58
N LEU A 13 31.21 -9.76 -18.21
CA LEU A 13 31.77 -8.43 -17.97
C LEU A 13 30.81 -7.32 -18.40
N GLU A 14 30.12 -7.48 -19.53
CA GLU A 14 29.08 -6.54 -19.99
C GLU A 14 27.89 -6.49 -19.04
N GLN A 15 27.38 -7.64 -18.59
CA GLN A 15 26.30 -7.69 -17.60
C GLN A 15 26.72 -7.06 -16.25
N PHE A 16 27.97 -7.29 -15.84
CA PHE A 16 28.50 -6.70 -14.61
C PHE A 16 28.71 -5.18 -14.73
N ALA A 17 29.24 -4.70 -15.86
CA ALA A 17 29.39 -3.29 -16.17
C ALA A 17 28.03 -2.59 -16.22
N GLN A 18 27.03 -3.20 -16.86
CA GLN A 18 25.66 -2.69 -16.89
C GLN A 18 25.07 -2.60 -15.48
N ARG A 19 25.24 -3.65 -14.66
CA ARG A 19 24.75 -3.66 -13.27
C ARG A 19 25.38 -2.58 -12.41
N ILE A 20 26.67 -2.27 -12.61
CA ILE A 20 27.35 -1.17 -11.92
C ILE A 20 26.85 0.18 -12.42
N ALA A 21 26.72 0.35 -13.74
CA ALA A 21 26.26 1.59 -14.36
C ALA A 21 24.84 1.96 -13.91
N THR A 22 23.95 0.96 -13.78
CA THR A 22 22.57 1.16 -13.31
C THR A 22 22.40 0.98 -11.80
N ARG A 23 23.48 0.79 -11.03
CA ARG A 23 23.39 0.54 -9.57
C ARG A 23 22.82 1.73 -8.82
N ASP A 24 23.25 2.91 -9.24
CA ASP A 24 22.92 4.17 -8.58
C ASP A 24 21.74 4.87 -9.28
N GLU A 25 21.18 4.26 -10.33
CA GLU A 25 19.91 4.69 -10.93
C GLU A 25 18.77 4.33 -9.98
N THR A 26 18.03 5.35 -9.54
CA THR A 26 16.82 5.12 -8.75
C THR A 26 15.76 4.52 -9.68
N PRO A 27 15.29 3.28 -9.45
CA PRO A 27 14.26 2.71 -10.29
C PRO A 27 13.00 3.59 -10.25
N PRO A 28 12.29 3.75 -11.37
CA PRO A 28 11.11 4.60 -11.43
C PRO A 28 10.07 4.09 -10.44
N ILE A 29 9.53 5.00 -9.63
CA ILE A 29 8.49 4.64 -8.67
C ILE A 29 7.22 4.31 -9.45
N LEU A 30 6.82 3.04 -9.40
CA LEU A 30 5.58 2.59 -10.03
C LEU A 30 4.38 3.18 -9.28
N VAL A 31 3.55 3.92 -10.00
CA VAL A 31 2.32 4.58 -9.52
C VAL A 31 1.05 3.77 -9.86
N THR A 32 1.19 2.47 -10.13
CA THR A 32 0.03 1.60 -10.34
C THR A 32 -0.75 1.40 -9.03
N PRO A 33 -2.07 1.16 -9.09
CA PRO A 33 -2.87 0.87 -7.91
C PRO A 33 -2.29 -0.24 -7.04
N GLU A 34 -1.77 -1.30 -7.65
CA GLU A 34 -1.18 -2.45 -6.97
C GLU A 34 0.10 -2.07 -6.22
N ALA A 35 0.99 -1.30 -6.86
CA ALA A 35 2.24 -0.86 -6.27
C ALA A 35 1.99 0.12 -5.10
N ILE A 36 1.00 1.02 -5.24
CA ILE A 36 0.56 1.90 -4.16
C ILE A 36 0.04 1.05 -2.99
N GLN A 37 -0.87 0.11 -3.24
CA GLN A 37 -1.43 -0.75 -2.20
C GLN A 37 -0.36 -1.60 -1.51
N GLU A 38 0.65 -2.09 -2.24
CA GLU A 38 1.75 -2.84 -1.64
C GLU A 38 2.54 -1.98 -0.64
N ARG A 39 2.94 -0.76 -1.05
CA ARG A 39 3.65 0.18 -0.17
C ARG A 39 2.83 0.55 1.06
N LEU A 40 1.55 0.88 0.86
CA LEU A 40 0.63 1.18 1.96
C LEU A 40 0.49 -0.02 2.91
N GLY A 41 0.37 -1.24 2.38
CA GLY A 41 0.22 -2.45 3.18
C GLY A 41 1.46 -2.76 4.01
N ALA A 42 2.66 -2.52 3.47
CA ALA A 42 3.91 -2.64 4.20
C ALA A 42 4.00 -1.60 5.34
N ALA A 43 3.75 -0.32 5.04
CA ALA A 43 3.81 0.77 6.01
C ALA A 43 2.78 0.59 7.15
N LEU A 44 1.52 0.33 6.81
CA LEU A 44 0.45 0.06 7.78
C LEU A 44 0.75 -1.21 8.57
N GLY A 45 1.29 -2.23 7.92
CA GLY A 45 1.72 -3.46 8.57
C GLY A 45 2.76 -3.22 9.66
N ALA A 46 3.78 -2.41 9.37
CA ALA A 46 4.80 -2.02 10.33
C ALA A 46 4.21 -1.20 11.47
N ARG A 47 3.40 -0.18 11.16
CA ARG A 47 2.78 0.70 12.16
C ARG A 47 1.87 -0.05 13.13
N LEU A 48 1.04 -0.96 12.62
CA LEU A 48 0.08 -1.74 13.42
C LEU A 48 0.66 -3.05 13.96
N GLY A 49 1.97 -3.30 13.78
CA GLY A 49 2.64 -4.51 14.27
C GLY A 49 2.16 -5.82 13.65
N THR A 50 1.53 -5.80 12.47
CA THR A 50 1.03 -7.02 11.82
C THR A 50 2.00 -7.55 10.77
N LYS A 51 2.34 -8.84 10.90
CA LYS A 51 3.12 -9.59 9.90
C LYS A 51 2.23 -10.37 8.92
N ASP A 52 0.94 -10.51 9.20
CA ASP A 52 0.00 -11.23 8.34
C ASP A 52 -0.18 -10.52 6.98
N PRO A 53 0.21 -11.14 5.85
CA PRO A 53 0.05 -10.57 4.52
C PRO A 53 -1.41 -10.27 4.14
N ARG A 54 -2.36 -11.09 4.60
CA ARG A 54 -3.78 -10.87 4.31
C ARG A 54 -4.26 -9.60 4.99
N ARG A 55 -3.94 -9.44 6.27
CA ARG A 55 -4.28 -8.25 7.04
C ARG A 55 -3.63 -6.99 6.48
N ARG A 56 -2.37 -7.05 6.04
CA ARG A 56 -1.69 -5.93 5.36
C ARG A 56 -2.40 -5.51 4.08
N ARG A 57 -2.79 -6.49 3.24
CA ARG A 57 -3.54 -6.23 2.01
C ARG A 57 -4.90 -5.60 2.30
N THR A 58 -5.59 -6.05 3.34
CA THR A 58 -6.86 -5.45 3.77
C THR A 58 -6.69 -3.99 4.21
N LEU A 59 -5.67 -3.71 5.04
CA LEU A 59 -5.34 -2.35 5.49
C LEU A 59 -5.05 -1.43 4.29
N ALA A 60 -4.22 -1.90 3.36
CA ALA A 60 -3.88 -1.18 2.14
C ALA A 60 -5.09 -0.81 1.30
N ARG A 61 -6.00 -1.76 1.07
CA ARG A 61 -7.21 -1.53 0.25
C ARG A 61 -8.14 -0.50 0.87
N ILE A 62 -8.32 -0.55 2.19
CA ILE A 62 -9.15 0.43 2.91
C ILE A 62 -8.53 1.83 2.83
N ALA A 63 -7.21 1.94 3.09
CA ALA A 63 -6.52 3.22 2.99
C ALA A 63 -6.56 3.78 1.55
N TYR A 64 -6.29 2.94 0.55
CA TYR A 64 -6.36 3.31 -0.86
C TYR A 64 -7.77 3.78 -1.27
N ALA A 65 -8.82 3.09 -0.80
CA ALA A 65 -10.21 3.49 -1.07
C ALA A 65 -10.53 4.87 -0.49
N LEU A 66 -10.03 5.20 0.71
CA LEU A 66 -10.21 6.51 1.34
C LEU A 66 -9.34 7.62 0.72
N MET A 67 -8.22 7.27 0.10
CA MET A 67 -7.44 8.20 -0.71
C MET A 67 -8.14 8.55 -2.02
N ALA A 68 -8.81 7.56 -2.64
CA ALA A 68 -9.56 7.76 -3.87
C ALA A 68 -10.86 8.54 -3.63
N GLU A 69 -11.57 8.24 -2.53
CA GLU A 69 -12.84 8.88 -2.17
C GLU A 69 -12.81 9.28 -0.70
N ARG A 70 -12.87 10.59 -0.44
CA ARG A 70 -12.64 11.18 0.89
C ARG A 70 -13.57 10.63 1.97
N TRP A 71 -14.85 10.40 1.64
CA TRP A 71 -15.89 10.06 2.59
C TRP A 71 -16.53 8.73 2.22
N GLN A 72 -16.37 7.71 3.05
CA GLN A 72 -16.97 6.40 2.81
C GLN A 72 -17.65 5.82 4.03
N THR A 73 -18.72 5.07 3.80
CA THR A 73 -19.37 4.22 4.80
C THR A 73 -18.68 2.87 4.91
N ASN A 74 -18.93 2.13 5.99
CA ASN A 74 -18.43 0.76 6.15
C ASN A 74 -18.87 -0.17 4.99
N VAL A 75 -20.04 0.08 4.39
CA VAL A 75 -20.53 -0.71 3.25
C VAL A 75 -19.72 -0.42 1.99
N GLN A 76 -19.47 0.85 1.69
CA GLN A 76 -18.65 1.26 0.55
C GLN A 76 -17.19 0.80 0.70
N LEU A 77 -16.62 0.96 1.89
CA LEU A 77 -15.30 0.43 2.22
C LEU A 77 -15.22 -1.10 2.08
N GLY A 78 -16.27 -1.80 2.53
CA GLY A 78 -16.39 -3.23 2.35
C GLY A 78 -16.36 -3.62 0.87
N ALA A 79 -17.18 -2.98 0.05
CA ALA A 79 -17.22 -3.22 -1.39
C ALA A 79 -15.86 -2.94 -2.06
N ALA A 80 -15.23 -1.81 -1.76
CA ALA A 80 -13.94 -1.44 -2.34
C ALA A 80 -12.79 -2.40 -1.94
N ALA A 81 -12.82 -2.93 -0.71
CA ALA A 81 -11.77 -3.82 -0.20
C ALA A 81 -12.05 -5.32 -0.41
N GLY A 82 -13.25 -5.69 -0.87
CA GLY A 82 -13.71 -7.07 -0.98
C GLY A 82 -14.00 -7.71 0.38
N LEU A 83 -14.62 -6.95 1.29
CA LEU A 83 -14.94 -7.33 2.67
C LEU A 83 -16.43 -7.17 2.95
N THR A 84 -16.90 -7.81 4.02
CA THR A 84 -18.19 -7.45 4.62
C THR A 84 -18.09 -6.09 5.31
N ALA A 85 -19.21 -5.38 5.46
CA ALA A 85 -19.25 -4.09 6.16
C ALA A 85 -18.73 -4.20 7.61
N GLN A 86 -19.02 -5.30 8.30
CA GLN A 86 -18.53 -5.56 9.66
C GLN A 86 -17.01 -5.74 9.70
N ALA A 87 -16.43 -6.45 8.72
CA ALA A 87 -14.98 -6.60 8.63
C ALA A 87 -14.30 -5.26 8.30
N ALA A 88 -14.86 -4.48 7.38
CA ALA A 88 -14.40 -3.12 7.08
C ALA A 88 -14.44 -2.23 8.33
N GLN A 89 -15.52 -2.31 9.12
CA GLN A 89 -15.64 -1.57 10.39
C GLN A 89 -14.49 -1.90 11.36
N ARG A 90 -14.20 -3.19 11.59
CA ARG A 90 -13.11 -3.60 12.50
C ARG A 90 -11.75 -3.07 12.06
N VAL A 91 -11.51 -3.03 10.76
CA VAL A 91 -10.27 -2.49 10.19
C VAL A 91 -10.23 -0.97 10.34
N ALA A 92 -11.33 -0.28 10.03
CA ALA A 92 -11.45 1.15 10.24
C ALA A 92 -11.25 1.53 11.72
N ASP A 93 -11.83 0.78 12.66
CA ASP A 93 -11.67 1.00 14.10
C ASP A 93 -10.21 0.83 14.56
N ALA A 94 -9.43 -0.06 13.93
CA ALA A 94 -8.01 -0.14 14.18
C ALA A 94 -7.27 1.11 13.68
N LEU A 95 -7.60 1.61 12.49
CA LEU A 95 -6.98 2.81 11.92
C LEU A 95 -7.38 4.10 12.66
N VAL A 96 -8.61 4.18 13.18
CA VAL A 96 -9.07 5.26 14.06
C VAL A 96 -8.25 5.30 15.35
N ARG A 97 -8.01 4.14 15.98
CA ARG A 97 -7.18 4.06 17.20
C ARG A 97 -5.74 4.51 16.97
N GLU A 98 -5.22 4.34 15.76
CA GLU A 98 -3.90 4.83 15.35
C GLU A 98 -3.89 6.32 14.95
N GLY A 99 -5.04 7.00 15.04
CA GLY A 99 -5.21 8.41 14.66
C GLY A 99 -5.17 8.66 13.15
N LEU A 100 -5.25 7.62 12.32
CA LEU A 100 -5.17 7.73 10.86
C LEU A 100 -6.51 8.07 10.21
N LEU A 101 -7.62 7.72 10.86
CA LEU A 101 -8.97 8.00 10.38
C LEU A 101 -9.74 8.83 11.39
N GLU A 102 -10.70 9.60 10.88
CA GLU A 102 -11.76 10.21 11.64
C GLU A 102 -13.11 9.55 11.32
N VAL A 103 -14.03 9.64 12.28
CA VAL A 103 -15.37 9.05 12.17
C VAL A 103 -16.39 10.15 12.35
N TYR A 104 -17.29 10.23 11.38
CA TYR A 104 -18.41 11.16 11.39
C TYR A 104 -19.72 10.38 11.37
N ARG A 105 -20.77 11.02 11.89
CA ARG A 105 -22.14 10.53 11.75
C ARG A 105 -22.89 11.46 10.83
N ASP A 106 -23.26 10.96 9.66
CA ASP A 106 -24.26 11.59 8.82
C ASP A 106 -25.61 10.95 9.16
N LYS A 107 -26.43 11.67 9.93
CA LYS A 107 -27.68 11.17 10.55
C LYS A 107 -27.40 9.91 11.38
N ASN A 108 -27.81 8.74 10.88
CA ASN A 108 -27.62 7.43 11.52
C ASN A 108 -26.51 6.59 10.86
N THR A 109 -25.81 7.15 9.87
CA THR A 109 -24.81 6.44 9.09
C THR A 109 -23.41 6.82 9.56
N ARG A 110 -22.59 5.81 9.87
CA ARG A 110 -21.19 5.99 10.22
C ARG A 110 -20.35 6.15 8.94
N VAL A 111 -19.75 7.32 8.77
CA VAL A 111 -18.84 7.68 7.67
C VAL A 111 -17.42 7.79 8.22
N GLN A 112 -16.45 7.34 7.44
CA GLN A 112 -15.02 7.42 7.72
C GLN A 112 -14.32 8.28 6.66
N CYS A 113 -13.32 9.02 7.08
CA CYS A 113 -12.36 9.70 6.21
C CYS A 113 -10.97 9.58 6.80
N LEU A 114 -9.93 9.83 5.99
CA LEU A 114 -8.59 10.05 6.53
C LEU A 114 -8.62 11.27 7.46
N SER A 115 -7.92 11.17 8.60
CA SER A 115 -7.58 12.35 9.38
C SER A 115 -6.48 13.14 8.66
N ARG A 116 -6.27 14.41 9.01
CA ARG A 116 -5.13 15.16 8.46
C ARG A 116 -3.79 14.46 8.72
N ALA A 117 -3.60 13.95 9.94
CA ALA A 117 -2.40 13.18 10.28
C ALA A 117 -2.29 11.88 9.47
N GLY A 118 -3.42 11.26 9.11
CA GLY A 118 -3.49 10.10 8.23
C GLY A 118 -3.11 10.43 6.80
N GLU A 119 -3.63 11.52 6.24
CA GLU A 119 -3.27 12.00 4.89
C GLU A 119 -1.77 12.31 4.81
N ASP A 120 -1.26 13.12 5.75
CA ASP A 120 0.14 13.52 5.81
C ASP A 120 1.08 12.32 5.97
N TRP A 121 0.66 11.29 6.72
CA TRP A 121 1.45 10.08 6.91
C TRP A 121 1.37 9.11 5.72
N LEU A 122 0.20 8.92 5.10
CA LEU A 122 0.01 7.96 4.00
C LEU A 122 0.59 8.45 2.68
N LEU A 123 0.54 9.77 2.41
CA LEU A 123 0.91 10.34 1.12
C LEU A 123 2.35 9.99 0.70
N PRO A 124 3.39 10.16 1.55
CA PRO A 124 4.76 9.78 1.17
C PRO A 124 4.92 8.28 0.86
N HIS A 125 4.18 7.41 1.57
CA HIS A 125 4.21 5.96 1.29
C HIS A 125 3.53 5.64 -0.05
N ALA A 126 2.41 6.28 -0.36
CA ALA A 126 1.74 6.11 -1.66
C ALA A 126 2.61 6.61 -2.82
N GLN A 127 3.29 7.76 -2.64
CA GLN A 127 4.23 8.33 -3.59
C GLN A 127 5.55 7.56 -3.70
N GLY A 128 5.84 6.65 -2.75
CA GLY A 128 7.10 5.91 -2.69
C GLY A 128 8.30 6.75 -2.27
N THR A 129 8.08 7.89 -1.62
CA THR A 129 9.13 8.81 -1.14
C THR A 129 9.47 8.60 0.34
N ALA A 130 8.67 7.82 1.06
CA ALA A 130 8.98 7.42 2.43
C ALA A 130 10.14 6.41 2.47
N VAL A 131 11.12 6.68 3.35
CA VAL A 131 12.30 5.84 3.61
C VAL A 131 11.99 4.76 4.65
#